data_AF-A0AAD1AGU6-F1
#
_entry.id   AF-A0AAD1AGU6-F1
#
_cell.length_a   1.000
_cell.length_b   1.000
_cell.length_c   1.000
_cell.angle_alpha   90.00
_cell.angle_beta   90.00
_cell.angle_gamma   90.00
#
_symmetry.space_group_name_H-M   'P 1'
#
loop_
_entity.id
_entity.type
_entity.pdbx_description
1 polymer ?
#
loop_
_entity_poly.entity_id
_entity_poly.type
_entity_poly.pdbx_seq_one_letter_code
_entity_poly.pdbx_strand_id
1 'polypeptide(L)' 'MTRKKSGSLYQRFNARLFPWIGPPPLGPYDQPEQEAPAGQACPLCGHPMSEHVIDRSGPRTQLYCPNDASSLNSPLRG' A
#
# COMPACT_ATOMS: atom_id res chain seq x y z
N MET A 1 -16.09 32.94 -18.36
CA MET A 1 -16.51 32.80 -16.94
C MET A 1 -15.83 31.57 -16.33
N THR A 2 -14.67 31.75 -15.71
CA THR A 2 -13.98 30.65 -14.99
C THR A 2 -14.62 30.48 -13.61
N ARG A 3 -15.30 29.35 -13.41
CA ARG A 3 -15.90 28.98 -12.11
C ARG A 3 -14.75 28.79 -11.12
N LYS A 4 -14.53 29.73 -10.19
CA LYS A 4 -13.66 29.50 -9.02
C LYS A 4 -14.23 28.27 -8.31
N LYS A 5 -13.52 27.14 -8.36
CA LYS A 5 -13.82 25.98 -7.52
C LYS A 5 -13.63 26.46 -6.09
N SER A 6 -14.73 26.80 -5.41
CA SER A 6 -14.73 26.94 -3.96
C SER A 6 -14.09 25.66 -3.43
N GLY A 7 -12.99 25.78 -2.70
CA GLY A 7 -12.26 24.63 -2.15
C GLY A 7 -13.26 23.67 -1.49
N SER A 8 -13.01 22.37 -1.66
CA SER A 8 -13.87 21.30 -1.14
C SER A 8 -14.25 21.59 0.32
N LEU A 9 -15.46 21.20 0.75
CA LEU A 9 -15.88 21.33 2.16
C LEU A 9 -14.82 20.75 3.12
N TYR A 10 -14.19 19.65 2.70
CA TYR A 10 -13.07 19.01 3.39
C TYR A 10 -11.86 19.94 3.55
N GLN A 11 -11.49 20.72 2.53
CA GLN A 11 -10.40 21.69 2.62
C GLN A 11 -10.73 22.81 3.61
N ARG A 12 -11.97 23.29 3.63
CA ARG A 12 -12.40 24.33 4.58
C ARG A 12 -12.37 23.83 6.02
N PHE A 13 -12.80 22.59 6.24
CA PHE A 13 -12.73 21.94 7.54
C PHE A 13 -11.27 21.74 7.97
N ASN A 14 -10.43 21.17 7.11
CA ASN A 14 -9.01 20.94 7.42
C ASN A 14 -8.27 22.25 7.74
N ALA A 15 -8.53 23.32 6.98
CA ALA A 15 -7.96 24.65 7.24
C ALA A 15 -8.38 25.25 8.60
N ARG A 16 -9.57 24.90 9.10
CA ARG A 16 -10.06 25.34 10.41
C ARG A 16 -9.36 24.61 11.55
N LEU A 17 -9.04 23.33 11.38
CA LEU A 17 -8.37 22.50 12.39
C LEU A 17 -6.86 22.70 12.41
N PHE A 18 -6.25 23.08 11.29
CA PHE A 18 -4.80 23.18 11.13
C PHE A 18 -4.06 23.96 12.23
N PRO A 19 -4.59 25.10 12.75
CA PRO A 19 -3.94 25.82 13.84
C PRO A 19 -3.87 25.05 15.17
N TRP A 20 -4.70 24.02 15.36
CA TRP A 20 -4.75 23.22 16.59
C TRP A 20 -4.00 21.90 16.46
N ILE A 21 -4.10 21.22 15.32
CA ILE A 21 -3.47 19.91 15.10
C ILE A 21 -2.06 20.02 14.49
N GLY A 22 -1.75 21.16 13.86
CA GLY A 22 -0.50 21.39 13.15
C GLY A 22 -0.37 20.58 11.85
N PRO A 23 0.76 20.75 11.15
CA PRO A 23 1.10 19.85 10.05
C PRO A 23 1.31 18.42 10.58
N PRO A 24 1.02 17.39 9.76
CA PRO A 24 1.37 16.03 10.13
C PRO A 24 2.88 15.95 10.37
N PRO A 25 3.33 15.31 11.46
CA PRO A 25 4.76 15.08 11.67
C PRO A 25 5.27 14.21 10.54
N LEU A 26 6.19 14.76 9.75
CA LEU A 26 6.98 13.97 8.83
C LEU A 26 7.96 13.22 9.75
N GLY A 27 7.79 11.90 9.85
CA GLY A 27 8.66 11.06 10.68
C GLY A 27 10.13 11.27 10.33
N PRO A 28 11.06 10.89 11.22
CA PRO A 28 12.48 11.11 10.95
C PRO A 28 12.87 10.38 9.67
N TYR A 29 13.35 11.14 8.69
CA TYR A 29 13.73 10.62 7.37
C TYR A 29 15.00 9.77 7.40
N ASP A 30 15.73 9.85 8.50
CA ASP A 30 16.93 9.10 8.84
C ASP A 30 16.63 7.81 9.60
N GLN A 31 15.34 7.46 9.80
CA GLN A 31 15.01 6.15 10.34
C GLN A 31 15.48 5.05 9.37
N PRO A 32 16.15 4.01 9.89
CA PRO A 32 16.40 2.82 9.08
C PRO A 32 15.05 2.28 8.61
N GLU A 33 14.99 1.81 7.36
CA GLU A 33 13.81 1.15 6.81
C GLU A 33 13.33 0.11 7.81
N GLN A 34 12.05 0.21 8.19
CA GLN A 34 11.49 -0.68 9.19
C GLN A 34 11.65 -2.11 8.68
N GLU A 35 12.21 -3.00 9.51
CA GLU A 35 12.34 -4.41 9.14
C GLU A 35 11.00 -4.91 8.65
N ALA A 36 10.97 -5.40 7.40
CA ALA A 36 9.76 -5.96 6.82
C ALA A 36 9.22 -6.99 7.81
N PRO A 37 7.94 -6.93 8.18
CA PRO A 37 7.40 -7.74 9.26
C PRO A 37 7.70 -9.22 8.97
N ALA A 38 8.61 -9.78 9.77
CA ALA A 38 9.07 -11.15 9.60
C ALA A 38 7.88 -12.09 9.82
N GLY A 39 7.44 -12.73 8.73
CA GLY A 39 6.56 -13.89 8.85
C GLY A 39 5.09 -13.59 9.15
N GLN A 40 4.52 -12.49 8.65
CA GLN A 40 3.05 -12.47 8.55
C GLN A 40 2.61 -13.58 7.59
N ALA A 41 1.83 -14.51 8.13
CA ALA A 41 1.21 -15.59 7.38
C ALA A 41 0.17 -15.00 6.42
N CYS A 42 0.12 -15.53 5.20
CA CYS A 42 -0.94 -15.21 4.25
C CYS A 42 -2.31 -15.55 4.87
N PRO A 43 -3.27 -14.62 4.90
CA PRO A 43 -4.59 -14.89 5.47
C PRO A 43 -5.41 -15.89 4.64
N LEU A 44 -4.96 -16.20 3.42
CA LEU A 44 -5.64 -17.14 2.52
C LEU A 44 -5.07 -18.57 2.59
N CYS A 45 -3.74 -18.72 2.62
CA CYS A 45 -3.09 -20.02 2.56
C CYS A 45 -2.25 -20.38 3.80
N GLY A 46 -2.03 -19.44 4.73
CA GLY A 46 -1.28 -19.66 5.97
C GLY A 46 0.25 -19.71 5.83
N HIS A 47 0.79 -19.80 4.61
CA HIS A 47 2.24 -19.76 4.36
C HIS A 47 2.82 -18.36 4.57
N PRO A 48 4.11 -18.24 4.93
CA PRO A 48 4.74 -16.93 5.09
C PRO A 48 4.72 -16.14 3.78
N MET A 49 4.48 -14.82 3.85
CA MET A 49 4.45 -13.95 2.67
C MET A 49 5.77 -13.96 1.87
N SER A 50 6.89 -14.32 2.49
CA SER A 50 8.18 -14.48 1.81
C SER A 50 8.21 -15.61 0.78
N GLU A 51 7.31 -16.59 0.88
CA GLU A 51 7.18 -17.70 -0.09
C GLU A 51 6.29 -17.35 -1.29
N HIS A 52 5.69 -16.16 -1.31
CA HIS A 52 4.75 -15.77 -2.36
C HIS A 52 5.46 -15.04 -3.51
N VAL A 53 4.96 -15.24 -4.72
CA VAL A 53 5.41 -14.48 -5.90
C VAL A 53 4.49 -13.29 -6.10
N ILE A 54 5.07 -12.08 -6.18
CA ILE A 54 4.33 -10.84 -6.44
C ILE A 54 4.67 -10.34 -7.84
N ASP A 55 3.74 -10.49 -8.77
CA ASP A 55 3.85 -9.95 -10.12
C ASP A 55 3.36 -8.49 -10.16
N ARG A 56 4.22 -7.60 -10.65
CA ARG A 56 3.96 -6.16 -10.80
C ARG A 56 3.97 -5.70 -12.26
N SER A 57 4.04 -6.63 -13.23
CA SER A 57 4.12 -6.31 -14.66
C SER A 57 2.82 -5.77 -15.24
N GLY A 58 1.68 -6.20 -14.69
CA GLY A 58 0.36 -5.81 -15.15
C GLY A 58 -0.17 -4.49 -14.56
N PRO A 59 -1.34 -4.01 -15.04
CA PRO A 59 -2.02 -2.84 -14.47
C PRO A 59 -2.50 -3.05 -13.03
N ARG A 60 -2.50 -4.30 -12.54
CA ARG A 60 -2.77 -4.68 -11.16
C ARG A 60 -1.71 -5.64 -10.69
N THR A 61 -1.16 -5.36 -9.51
CA THR A 61 -0.27 -6.29 -8.81
C THR A 61 -1.03 -7.57 -8.49
N GLN A 62 -0.47 -8.71 -8.89
CA GLN A 62 -0.99 -10.05 -8.60
C GLN A 62 -0.09 -10.72 -7.57
N LEU A 63 -0.68 -11.49 -6.66
CA LEU A 63 0.03 -12.24 -5.63
C LEU A 63 -0.35 -13.72 -5.74
N TYR A 64 0.64 -14.59 -5.88
CA TYR A 64 0.46 -16.03 -6.05
C TYR A 64 0.88 -16.79 -4.79
N CYS A 65 0.01 -17.69 -4.31
CA CYS A 65 0.30 -18.55 -3.16
C CYS A 65 1.28 -19.67 -3.56
N PRO A 66 2.07 -20.22 -2.62
CA PRO A 66 3.01 -21.30 -2.94
C PRO A 66 2.33 -22.65 -3.26
N ASN A 67 1.09 -22.85 -2.81
CA ASN A 67 0.35 -24.11 -2.98
C ASN A 67 -0.96 -23.94 -3.80
N ASP A 68 -1.09 -22.88 -4.59
CA ASP A 68 -2.20 -22.83 -5.54
C ASP A 68 -1.86 -23.73 -6.75
N ALA A 69 -2.69 -24.74 -7.00
CA ALA A 69 -2.63 -25.52 -8.23
C ALA A 69 -2.75 -24.63 -9.49
N SER A 70 -3.23 -23.39 -9.34
CA SER A 70 -3.34 -22.37 -10.37
C SER A 70 -2.02 -21.65 -10.73
N SER A 71 -0.95 -21.72 -9.91
CA SER A 71 0.36 -21.11 -10.23
C SER A 71 1.34 -22.04 -10.95
N LEU A 72 1.02 -23.33 -11.06
CA LEU A 72 1.79 -24.29 -11.86
C LEU A 72 1.70 -24.00 -13.37
N ASN A 73 0.71 -23.21 -13.81
CA ASN A 73 0.48 -22.83 -15.21
C ASN A 73 0.65 -21.32 -15.48
N SER A 74 1.18 -20.53 -14.54
CA SER A 74 1.36 -19.09 -14.76
C SER A 74 2.66 -18.81 -15.52
N PRO A 75 2.64 -18.13 -16.68
CA PRO A 75 3.81 -17.90 -17.54
C PRO A 75 4.84 -16.91 -16.97
N LEU A 76 4.64 -16.42 -15.74
CA LEU A 76 5.48 -15.41 -15.07
C LEU A 76 6.59 -16.03 -14.20
N ARG A 77 6.86 -17.33 -14.33
CA ARG A 77 8.02 -18.04 -13.72
C ARG A 77 9.28 -17.96 -14.61
N GLY A 78 9.55 -16.80 -15.21
CA GLY A 78 10.69 -16.54 -16.09
C GLY A 78 11.61 -15.48 -15.54
#